data_AF-A0A229T7A9-F1
#
_entry.id   AF-A0A229T7A9-F1
#
_cell.length_a   1.000
_cell.length_b   1.000
_cell.length_c   1.000
_cell.angle_alpha   90.00
_cell.angle_beta   90.00
_cell.angle_gamma   90.00
#
_symmetry.space_group_name_H-M   'P 1'
#
loop_
_entity.id
_entity.type
_entity.pdbx_description
1 polymer ?
#
loop_
_entity_poly.entity_id
_entity_poly.type
_entity_poly.pdbx_seq_one_letter_code
_entity_poly.pdbx_strand_id
1 'polypeptide(L)' 'MDDLTMVRGLLAAAGLTATEAELAAYVPAYTGQRASLDALYDVPEARYADPALRFRAGARTEDWAR' A
#
# COMPACT_ATOMS: atom_id res chain seq x y z
N MET A 1 13.29 -12.64 8.19
CA MET A 1 12.59 -11.74 9.14
C MET A 1 11.15 -12.18 9.17
N ASP A 2 10.58 -12.42 10.33
CA ASP A 2 9.17 -12.85 10.45
C ASP A 2 8.20 -11.66 10.26
N ASP A 3 6.93 -11.98 9.99
CA ASP A 3 5.89 -10.98 9.69
C ASP A 3 5.64 -10.00 10.85
N LEU A 4 5.74 -10.47 12.10
CA LEU A 4 5.56 -9.60 13.27
C LEU A 4 6.68 -8.56 13.35
N THR A 5 7.93 -8.99 13.18
CA THR A 5 9.09 -8.08 13.14
C THR A 5 8.95 -7.07 11.99
N MET A 6 8.46 -7.49 10.84
CA MET A 6 8.26 -6.62 9.68
C MET A 6 7.16 -5.57 9.92
N VAL A 7 5.98 -5.99 10.37
CA VAL A 7 4.86 -5.09 10.64
C VAL A 7 5.22 -4.06 11.71
N ARG A 8 5.91 -4.46 12.77
CA ARG A 8 6.40 -3.52 13.79
C ARG A 8 7.39 -2.51 13.20
N GLY A 9 8.30 -2.95 12.33
CA GLY A 9 9.24 -2.06 11.64
C GLY A 9 8.54 -1.03 10.76
N LEU A 10 7.52 -1.44 9.99
CA LEU A 10 6.74 -0.55 9.13
C LEU A 10 5.95 0.49 9.95
N LEU A 11 5.30 0.06 11.02
CA LEU A 11 4.58 0.98 11.92
C LEU A 11 5.52 1.98 12.58
N ALA A 12 6.68 1.51 13.06
CA ALA A 12 7.70 2.39 13.64
C ALA A 12 8.22 3.41 12.62
N ALA A 13 8.46 3.01 11.37
CA ALA A 13 8.87 3.91 10.30
C ALA A 13 7.81 4.97 9.96
N ALA A 14 6.52 4.63 10.14
CA ALA A 14 5.41 5.56 10.00
C ALA A 14 5.16 6.42 11.26
N GLY A 15 5.94 6.23 12.33
CA GLY A 15 5.72 6.91 13.62
C GLY A 15 4.47 6.45 14.36
N LEU A 16 3.98 5.25 14.06
CA LEU A 16 2.77 4.67 14.64
C LEU A 16 3.13 3.61 15.67
N THR A 17 2.39 3.61 16.78
CA THR A 17 2.39 2.53 17.76
C THR A 17 1.13 1.70 17.59
N ALA A 18 1.25 0.38 17.62
CA ALA A 18 0.09 -0.52 17.62
C ALA A 18 0.02 -1.30 18.93
N THR A 19 -1.20 -1.50 19.42
CA THR A 19 -1.52 -2.40 20.51
C THR A 19 -1.37 -3.86 20.06
N GLU A 20 -1.28 -4.79 21.01
CA GLU A 20 -1.20 -6.22 20.69
C GLU A 20 -2.46 -6.74 19.95
N ALA A 21 -3.63 -6.14 20.21
CA ALA A 21 -4.86 -6.47 19.50
C ALA A 21 -4.81 -6.05 18.02
N GLU A 22 -4.25 -4.87 17.74
CA GLU A 22 -4.04 -4.39 16.37
C GLU A 22 -2.99 -5.23 15.64
N LEU A 23 -1.88 -5.57 16.31
CA LEU A 23 -0.86 -6.45 15.74
C LEU A 23 -1.43 -7.84 15.41
N ALA A 24 -2.29 -8.39 16.28
CA ALA A 24 -2.97 -9.66 16.01
C ALA A 24 -3.89 -9.61 14.78
N ALA A 25 -4.40 -8.42 14.42
CA ALA A 25 -5.20 -8.23 13.21
C ALA A 25 -4.32 -7.99 11.96
N TYR A 26 -3.22 -7.24 12.09
CA TYR A 26 -2.38 -6.85 10.95
C TYR A 26 -1.45 -7.96 10.48
N VAL A 27 -0.80 -8.67 11.41
CA VAL A 27 0.24 -9.66 11.08
C VAL A 27 -0.29 -10.78 10.17
N PRO A 28 -1.45 -11.41 10.42
CA PRO A 28 -1.96 -12.46 9.53
C PRO A 28 -2.28 -11.98 8.11
N ALA A 29 -2.64 -10.70 7.94
CA ALA A 29 -2.97 -10.13 6.64
C ALA A 29 -1.71 -9.70 5.85
N TYR A 30 -0.59 -9.49 6.52
CA TYR A 30 0.61 -8.88 5.93
C TYR A 30 1.16 -9.67 4.74
N THR A 31 1.34 -10.99 4.87
CA THR A 31 1.88 -11.82 3.78
C THR A 31 1.02 -11.72 2.50
N GLY A 32 -0.32 -11.75 2.64
CA GLY A 32 -1.23 -11.61 1.51
C GLY A 32 -1.14 -10.23 0.86
N GLN A 33 -1.13 -9.17 1.67
CA GLN A 33 -0.98 -7.79 1.18
C GLN A 33 0.36 -7.59 0.46
N ARG A 34 1.46 -8.14 1.00
CA ARG A 34 2.78 -8.05 0.39
C ARG A 34 2.79 -8.72 -0.99
N ALA A 35 2.26 -9.94 -1.09
CA ALA A 35 2.17 -10.64 -2.37
C ALA A 35 1.31 -9.87 -3.39
N SER A 36 0.19 -9.27 -2.97
CA SER A 36 -0.63 -8.43 -3.85
C SER A 36 0.12 -7.17 -4.33
N LEU A 37 0.95 -6.55 -3.48
CA LEU A 37 1.78 -5.42 -3.87
C LEU A 37 2.89 -5.83 -4.85
N ASP A 38 3.53 -6.98 -4.62
CA ASP A 38 4.55 -7.51 -5.52
C ASP A 38 3.97 -7.78 -6.91
N ALA A 39 2.76 -8.35 -6.98
CA ALA A 39 2.05 -8.59 -8.24
C ALA A 39 1.76 -7.31 -9.06
N LEU A 40 1.69 -6.12 -8.44
CA LEU A 40 1.54 -4.86 -9.17
C LEU A 40 2.79 -4.51 -9.99
N TYR A 41 3.97 -4.99 -9.58
CA TYR A 41 5.22 -4.79 -10.30
C TYR A 41 5.48 -5.86 -11.36
N ASP A 42 4.72 -6.95 -11.34
CA ASP A 42 4.81 -8.05 -12.30
C ASP A 42 3.97 -7.82 -13.57
N VAL A 43 3.46 -6.60 -13.80
CA VAL A 43 2.73 -6.22 -15.02
C VAL A 43 3.68 -5.47 -15.96
N PRO A 44 4.30 -6.13 -16.96
CA PRO A 44 5.31 -5.49 -17.82
C PRO A 44 4.79 -4.24 -18.54
N GLU A 45 3.51 -4.23 -18.92
CA GLU A 45 2.84 -3.13 -19.59
C GLU A 45 2.71 -1.89 -18.68
N ALA A 46 2.66 -2.08 -17.36
CA ALA A 46 2.57 -0.99 -16.38
C ALA A 46 3.89 -0.21 -16.25
N ARG A 47 5.02 -0.78 -16.68
CA ARG A 47 6.35 -0.15 -16.58
C ARG A 47 6.45 1.21 -17.28
N TYR A 48 5.71 1.38 -18.37
CA TYR A 48 5.65 2.63 -19.15
C TYR A 48 4.28 3.28 -19.08
N ALA A 49 3.36 2.73 -18.28
CA ALA A 49 2.08 3.34 -18.05
C ALA A 49 2.29 4.65 -17.29
N ASP A 50 1.60 5.67 -17.76
CA ASP A 50 1.49 6.92 -17.03
C ASP A 50 0.80 6.65 -15.68
N PRO A 51 1.32 7.15 -14.54
CA PRO A 51 0.58 7.13 -13.29
C PRO A 51 -0.85 7.59 -13.50
N ALA A 52 -1.80 6.78 -13.04
CA ALA A 52 -3.23 7.06 -13.17
C ALA A 52 -3.61 8.45 -12.63
N LEU A 53 -2.84 8.95 -11.66
CA LEU A 53 -2.95 10.29 -11.12
C LEU A 53 -1.72 11.12 -11.50
N ARG A 54 -1.77 11.79 -12.66
CA ARG A 54 -0.92 12.95 -12.91
C ARG A 54 -1.50 14.15 -12.19
N PHE A 55 -0.75 14.74 -11.27
CA PHE A 55 -1.09 16.05 -10.74
C PHE A 55 -1.08 17.07 -11.90
N ARG A 56 -2.21 17.76 -12.08
CA ARG A 56 -2.34 18.87 -13.02
C ARG A 56 -2.87 20.06 -12.24
N ALA A 57 -2.08 21.12 -12.12
CA ALA A 57 -2.43 22.29 -11.33
C ALA A 57 -3.75 22.97 -11.75
N GLY A 58 -4.18 22.78 -13.00
CA GLY A 58 -5.45 23.29 -13.54
C GLY A 58 -6.56 22.24 -13.67
N ALA A 59 -6.35 21.00 -13.19
CA ALA A 59 -7.40 19.98 -13.27
C ALA A 59 -8.59 20.39 -12.40
N ARG A 60 -9.77 20.37 -13.02
CA ARG A 60 -11.05 20.42 -12.30
C ARG A 60 -11.52 18.98 -12.18
N THR A 61 -11.84 18.56 -10.97
CA THR A 61 -12.44 17.25 -10.74
C THR A 61 -13.83 17.26 -11.40
N GLU A 62 -14.03 16.40 -12.40
CA GLU A 62 -15.38 16.09 -12.88
C GLU A 62 -15.99 15.03 -11.97
N ASP A 63 -17.31 15.05 -11.83
CA ASP A 63 -18.03 14.05 -11.03
C ASP A 63 -17.79 12.66 -11.64
N TRP A 64 -17.44 11.69 -10.80
CA TRP A 64 -17.19 10.30 -11.19
C TRP A 64 -18.44 9.62 -11.77
N ALA A 65 -19.63 10.15 -11.48
CA ALA A 65 -20.92 9.63 -11.94
C ALA A 65 -21.43 10.23 -13.26
N ARG A 66 -20.58 10.94 -14.02
CA ARG A 66 -20.97 11.49 -15.34
C ARG A 66 -20.94 10.48 -16.48
#